data_AF-A0A4Q6IFJ5-F1
#
_entry.id   AF-A0A4Q6IFJ5-F1
#
_cell.length_a   1.000
_cell.length_b   1.000
_cell.length_c   1.000
_cell.angle_alpha   90.00
_cell.angle_beta   90.00
_cell.angle_gamma   90.00
#
_symmetry.space_group_name_H-M   'P 1'
#
loop_
_entity.id
_entity.type
_entity.pdbx_description
1 polymer ?
#
loop_
_entity_poly.entity_id
_entity_poly.type
_entity_poly.pdbx_seq_one_letter_code
_entity_poly.pdbx_strand_id
1 'polypeptide(L)'
;MNTFLQELSKKAAERWAAVLLGPGLLFVACVLVGRHQGFTRALDLAHLRAYVRSVSTDKAYQEPAGLVMAASVVLLGAAVAGLVASSAGGLVERLWLPAGPDWYVNLLVRWREWRWSRKEQAYRTVEAEARQELVRNRRRGIDTHSRSTELRRLLSRRNAYSERLPDQPTWMAQRMAGATARVEKRYRMDLAEIWPHIWSVADGQVRDDIQGVRDTLTGAGRTAAWGGGLLGVAAVTFWWPAAALGVVLLVTGHRRGRVAIDTLVPLIESAVDLYLREAARRMGVPCPYTFSPAVADRVTRVLRVQASDT
;
A
#
# COMPACT_ATOMS: atom_id res chain seq x y z
N MET A 1 9.49 -38.04 -1.22
CA MET A 1 8.42 -37.05 -0.94
C MET A 1 8.65 -36.20 0.31
N ASN A 2 9.33 -36.69 1.37
CA ASN A 2 9.61 -35.87 2.56
C ASN A 2 10.70 -34.80 2.37
N THR A 3 11.71 -35.04 1.53
CA THR A 3 12.82 -34.11 1.33
C THR A 3 12.40 -32.82 0.62
N PHE A 4 11.49 -32.92 -0.36
CA PHE A 4 10.94 -31.76 -1.07
C PHE A 4 10.02 -30.92 -0.17
N LEU A 5 9.18 -31.57 0.64
CA LEU A 5 8.37 -30.89 1.66
C LEU A 5 9.24 -30.24 2.75
N GLN A 6 10.35 -30.87 3.14
CA GLN A 6 11.32 -30.30 4.07
C GLN A 6 12.08 -29.10 3.47
N GLU A 7 12.46 -29.15 2.20
CA GLU A 7 13.10 -28.01 1.54
C GLU A 7 12.12 -26.84 1.35
N LEU A 8 10.85 -27.13 1.02
CA LEU A 8 9.80 -26.13 0.95
C LEU A 8 9.48 -25.54 2.33
N SER A 9 9.36 -26.37 3.37
CA SER A 9 9.13 -25.88 4.73
C SER A 9 10.31 -25.10 5.25
N LYS A 10 11.54 -25.49 4.91
CA LYS A 10 12.77 -24.80 5.29
C LYS A 10 12.91 -23.46 4.57
N LYS A 11 12.71 -23.40 3.25
CA LYS A 11 12.70 -22.14 2.49
C LYS A 11 11.58 -21.21 2.92
N ALA A 12 10.40 -21.75 3.19
CA ALA A 12 9.31 -20.98 3.77
C ALA A 12 9.73 -20.44 5.14
N ALA A 13 10.18 -21.30 6.06
CA ALA A 13 10.63 -20.91 7.39
C ALA A 13 11.75 -19.87 7.36
N GLU A 14 12.75 -20.01 6.49
CA GLU A 14 13.84 -19.04 6.28
C GLU A 14 13.30 -17.69 5.76
N ARG A 15 12.36 -17.72 4.82
CA ARG A 15 11.75 -16.50 4.27
C ARG A 15 10.87 -15.80 5.30
N TRP A 16 10.06 -16.54 6.04
CA TRP A 16 9.25 -16.03 7.16
C TRP A 16 10.14 -15.51 8.30
N ALA A 17 11.23 -16.21 8.61
CA ALA A 17 12.21 -15.82 9.62
C ALA A 17 12.93 -14.53 9.22
N ALA A 18 13.45 -14.39 8.00
CA ALA A 18 14.09 -13.14 7.55
C ALA A 18 13.12 -11.96 7.58
N VAL A 19 11.86 -12.24 7.26
CA VAL A 19 10.78 -11.26 7.18
C VAL A 19 10.24 -10.82 8.54
N LEU A 20 10.12 -11.74 9.52
CA LEU A 20 9.68 -11.44 10.89
C LEU A 20 10.84 -11.00 11.78
N LEU A 21 11.96 -11.74 11.74
CA LEU A 21 13.08 -11.54 12.66
C LEU A 21 13.95 -10.37 12.25
N GLY A 22 14.14 -10.05 10.96
CA GLY A 22 15.00 -8.93 10.56
C GLY A 22 14.55 -7.59 11.18
N PRO A 23 13.31 -7.15 10.92
CA PRO A 23 12.76 -5.95 11.54
C PRO A 23 12.50 -6.12 13.05
N GLY A 24 12.09 -7.32 13.49
CA GLY A 24 11.81 -7.61 14.90
C GLY A 24 13.04 -7.56 15.79
N LEU A 25 14.19 -8.08 15.31
CA LEU A 25 15.47 -7.97 16.00
C LEU A 25 15.93 -6.52 16.04
N LEU A 26 15.77 -5.75 14.96
CA LEU A 26 16.07 -4.32 14.96
C LEU A 26 15.21 -3.56 15.99
N PHE A 27 13.93 -3.89 16.10
CA PHE A 27 13.03 -3.30 17.08
C PHE A 27 13.43 -3.67 18.51
N VAL A 28 13.67 -4.96 18.78
CA VAL A 28 14.10 -5.43 20.10
C VAL A 28 15.46 -4.86 20.49
N ALA A 29 16.41 -4.79 19.55
CA ALA A 29 17.70 -4.13 19.75
C ALA A 29 17.52 -2.65 20.07
N CYS A 30 16.67 -1.94 19.33
CA CYS A 30 16.33 -0.53 19.62
C CYS A 30 15.74 -0.34 21.02
N VAL A 31 14.79 -1.20 21.42
CA VAL A 31 14.15 -1.13 22.75
C VAL A 31 15.14 -1.48 23.87
N LEU A 32 15.98 -2.51 23.69
CA LEU A 32 17.01 -2.89 24.65
C LEU A 32 18.06 -1.79 24.82
N VAL A 33 18.54 -1.23 23.71
CA VAL A 33 19.52 -0.14 23.70
C VAL A 33 18.94 1.12 24.34
N GLY A 34 17.69 1.47 24.04
CA GLY A 34 17.01 2.61 24.64
C GLY A 34 16.77 2.45 26.14
N ARG A 35 16.31 1.27 26.57
CA ARG A 35 16.12 0.92 27.98
C ARG A 35 17.43 0.97 28.75
N HIS A 36 18.53 0.50 28.15
CA HIS A 36 19.84 0.50 28.79
C HIS A 36 20.47 1.89 28.89
N GLN A 37 20.27 2.77 27.89
CA GLN A 37 20.81 4.14 27.89
C GLN A 37 19.92 5.17 28.60
N GLY A 38 18.82 4.73 29.23
CA GLY A 38 17.90 5.61 29.97
C GLY A 38 17.18 6.64 29.11
N PHE A 39 17.03 6.37 27.80
CA PHE A 39 16.36 7.21 26.79
C PHE A 39 16.81 8.68 26.65
N THR A 40 17.76 9.14 27.47
CA THR A 40 18.22 10.54 27.58
C THR A 40 19.59 10.78 26.94
N ARG A 41 20.43 9.74 26.81
CA ARG A 41 21.71 9.79 26.06
C ARG A 41 21.57 8.98 24.79
N ALA A 42 21.04 9.60 23.73
CA ALA A 42 20.49 8.87 22.59
C ALA A 42 21.53 8.19 21.65
N LEU A 43 22.81 8.58 21.69
CA LEU A 43 23.88 8.06 20.82
C LEU A 43 25.25 8.06 21.50
N ASP A 44 25.35 7.69 22.78
CA ASP A 44 26.67 7.55 23.41
C ASP A 44 27.31 6.20 23.04
N LEU A 45 27.98 6.18 21.87
CA LEU A 45 28.72 5.03 21.34
C LEU A 45 29.79 4.51 22.32
N ALA A 46 30.30 5.35 23.23
CA ALA A 46 31.27 4.94 24.24
C ALA A 46 30.60 4.12 25.36
N HIS A 47 29.42 4.52 25.83
CA HIS A 47 28.62 3.75 26.80
C HIS A 47 28.14 2.42 26.23
N LEU A 48 27.71 2.40 24.95
CA LEU A 48 27.31 1.16 24.29
C LEU A 48 28.48 0.17 24.21
N ARG A 49 29.68 0.64 23.85
CA ARG A 49 30.89 -0.20 23.82
C ARG A 49 31.29 -0.68 25.21
N ALA A 50 31.20 0.17 26.23
CA ALA A 50 31.49 -0.20 27.61
C ALA A 50 30.53 -1.29 28.11
N TYR A 51 29.24 -1.18 27.77
CA TYR A 51 28.24 -2.18 28.14
C TYR A 51 28.42 -3.53 27.41
N VAL A 52 28.68 -3.51 26.09
CA VAL A 52 28.98 -4.75 25.36
C VAL A 52 30.24 -5.43 25.93
N ARG A 53 31.22 -4.63 26.38
CA ARG A 53 32.43 -5.13 27.03
C ARG A 53 32.17 -5.66 28.44
N SER A 54 31.26 -5.05 29.20
CA SER A 54 30.88 -5.54 30.54
C SER A 54 30.03 -6.81 30.45
N VAL A 55 29.11 -6.90 29.50
CA VAL A 55 28.28 -8.10 29.26
C VAL A 55 29.13 -9.27 28.78
N SER A 56 30.16 -9.03 27.95
CA SER A 56 31.08 -10.08 27.51
C SER A 56 32.08 -10.54 28.59
N THR A 57 32.23 -9.79 29.67
CA THR A 57 33.09 -10.15 30.81
C THR A 57 32.31 -10.72 32.00
N ASP A 58 30.98 -10.71 31.95
CA ASP A 58 30.13 -11.16 33.05
C ASP A 58 29.96 -12.70 33.04
N LYS A 59 30.18 -13.34 34.19
CA LYS A 59 30.22 -14.81 34.32
C LYS A 59 28.89 -15.48 33.92
N ALA A 60 27.76 -14.80 34.10
CA ALA A 60 26.43 -15.30 33.76
C ALA A 60 26.23 -15.57 32.25
N TYR A 61 26.99 -14.89 31.37
CA TYR A 61 26.94 -15.08 29.92
C TYR A 61 28.04 -16.02 29.39
N GLN A 62 28.93 -16.49 30.27
CA GLN A 62 29.92 -17.52 29.92
C GLN A 62 29.34 -18.94 30.02
N GLU A 63 28.23 -19.12 30.73
CA GLU A 63 27.53 -20.40 30.73
C GLU A 63 26.65 -20.56 29.48
N PRO A 64 26.79 -21.68 28.73
CA PRO A 64 26.04 -21.89 27.49
C PRO A 64 24.52 -21.83 27.70
N ALA A 65 24.02 -22.21 28.89
CA ALA A 65 22.61 -22.12 29.24
C ALA A 65 22.10 -20.66 29.35
N GLY A 66 22.90 -19.75 29.89
CA GLY A 66 22.55 -18.32 30.00
C GLY A 66 22.49 -17.63 28.65
N LEU A 67 23.43 -17.97 27.75
CA LEU A 67 23.47 -17.44 26.38
C LEU A 67 22.28 -17.94 25.54
N VAL A 68 21.92 -19.22 25.68
CA VAL A 68 20.72 -19.79 25.04
C VAL A 68 19.45 -19.12 25.57
N MET A 69 19.30 -18.95 26.89
CA MET A 69 18.12 -18.31 27.47
C MET A 69 17.96 -16.86 27.01
N ALA A 70 19.05 -16.08 27.03
CA ALA A 70 19.04 -14.70 26.55
C ALA A 70 18.69 -14.62 25.06
N ALA A 71 19.29 -15.49 24.24
CA ALA A 71 18.97 -15.59 22.81
C ALA A 71 17.50 -15.98 22.61
N SER A 72 16.97 -16.94 23.37
CA SER A 72 15.57 -17.36 23.30
C SER A 72 14.62 -16.23 23.68
N VAL A 73 14.89 -15.46 24.73
CA VAL A 73 14.04 -14.31 25.12
C VAL A 73 14.05 -13.22 24.04
N VAL A 74 15.21 -12.92 23.46
CA VAL A 74 15.32 -11.95 22.36
C VAL A 74 14.58 -12.44 21.12
N LEU A 75 14.72 -13.71 20.75
CA LEU A 75 14.06 -14.31 19.61
C LEU A 75 12.53 -14.39 19.81
N LEU A 76 12.07 -14.76 20.99
CA LEU A 76 10.65 -14.78 21.34
C LEU A 76 10.07 -13.36 21.33
N GLY A 77 10.78 -12.38 21.89
CA GLY A 77 10.39 -10.97 21.83
C GLY A 77 10.31 -10.45 20.40
N ALA A 78 11.29 -10.79 19.54
CA ALA A 78 11.30 -10.43 18.13
C ALA A 78 10.17 -11.12 17.36
N ALA A 79 9.85 -12.37 17.69
CA ALA A 79 8.74 -13.11 17.09
C ALA A 79 7.38 -12.51 17.45
N VAL A 80 7.16 -12.18 18.74
CA VAL A 80 5.94 -11.51 19.20
C VAL A 80 5.79 -10.14 18.54
N ALA A 81 6.86 -9.34 18.50
CA ALA A 81 6.85 -8.05 17.81
C ALA A 81 6.57 -8.22 16.30
N GLY A 82 7.12 -9.26 15.67
CA GLY A 82 6.86 -9.62 14.28
C GLY A 82 5.42 -10.00 14.00
N LEU A 83 4.77 -10.73 14.92
CA LEU A 83 3.35 -11.08 14.84
C LEU A 83 2.45 -9.85 14.98
N VAL A 84 2.74 -8.98 15.96
CA VAL A 84 2.01 -7.72 16.17
C VAL A 84 2.18 -6.79 14.96
N ALA A 85 3.39 -6.70 14.39
CA ALA A 85 3.62 -5.91 13.19
C ALA A 85 2.93 -6.50 11.96
N SER A 86 2.80 -7.83 11.88
CA SER A 86 2.10 -8.50 10.78
C SER A 86 0.60 -8.27 10.85
N SER A 87 0.00 -8.34 12.04
CA SER A 87 -1.42 -8.01 12.23
C SER A 87 -1.68 -6.52 12.02
N ALA A 88 -0.79 -5.66 12.51
CA ALA A 88 -0.84 -4.22 12.26
C ALA A 88 -0.65 -3.86 10.78
N GLY A 89 0.09 -4.67 10.01
CA GLY A 89 0.20 -4.50 8.55
C GLY A 89 -1.16 -4.58 7.85
N GLY A 90 -2.02 -5.50 8.29
CA GLY A 90 -3.41 -5.59 7.82
C GLY A 90 -4.25 -4.36 8.22
N LEU A 91 -4.04 -3.80 9.41
CA LEU A 91 -4.68 -2.55 9.83
C LEU A 91 -4.21 -1.35 8.99
N VAL A 92 -2.91 -1.29 8.68
CA VAL A 92 -2.36 -0.26 7.78
C VAL A 92 -2.95 -0.38 6.39
N GLU A 93 -3.11 -1.61 5.88
CA GLU A 93 -3.77 -1.83 4.59
C GLU A 93 -5.25 -1.39 4.63
N ARG A 94 -5.98 -1.66 5.72
CA ARG A 94 -7.35 -1.14 5.92
C ARG A 94 -7.41 0.38 6.00
N LEU A 95 -6.41 1.01 6.62
CA LEU A 95 -6.30 2.48 6.63
C LEU A 95 -6.00 3.04 5.24
N TRP A 96 -5.23 2.31 4.43
CA TRP A 96 -4.95 2.68 3.04
C TRP A 96 -6.13 2.43 2.11
N LEU A 97 -6.86 1.34 2.30
CA LEU A 97 -7.98 0.87 1.50
C LEU A 97 -9.17 0.53 2.42
N PRO A 98 -9.87 1.54 2.95
CA PRO A 98 -11.01 1.29 3.82
C PRO A 98 -12.15 0.65 3.04
N ALA A 99 -12.68 -0.45 3.57
CA ALA A 99 -13.73 -1.24 2.94
C ALA A 99 -15.15 -0.79 3.34
N GLY A 100 -15.29 0.28 4.15
CA GLY A 100 -16.58 0.71 4.67
C GLY A 100 -16.66 2.17 5.10
N PRO A 101 -17.89 2.66 5.38
CA PRO A 101 -18.16 4.03 5.78
C PRO A 101 -17.83 4.27 7.26
N ASP A 102 -16.54 4.23 7.60
CA ASP A 102 -16.11 4.55 8.95
C ASP A 102 -16.15 6.07 9.19
N TRP A 103 -16.41 6.49 10.43
CA TRP A 103 -16.46 7.90 10.81
C TRP A 103 -15.18 8.66 10.47
N TYR A 104 -14.02 8.01 10.56
CA TYR A 104 -12.71 8.59 10.24
C TYR A 104 -12.52 8.78 8.72
N VAL A 105 -13.16 7.97 7.88
CA VAL A 105 -13.09 8.09 6.42
C VAL A 105 -13.71 9.42 5.99
N ASN A 106 -14.89 9.75 6.51
CA ASN A 106 -15.57 11.01 6.20
C ASN A 106 -14.76 12.23 6.65
N LEU A 107 -14.11 12.16 7.80
CA LEU A 107 -13.26 13.25 8.30
C LEU A 107 -12.03 13.46 7.40
N LEU A 108 -11.35 12.37 7.02
CA LEU A 108 -10.19 12.42 6.13
C LEU A 108 -10.55 12.87 4.72
N VAL A 109 -11.68 12.43 4.18
CA VAL A 109 -12.22 12.90 2.89
C VAL A 109 -12.46 14.40 2.96
N ARG A 110 -13.19 14.91 3.97
CA ARG A 110 -13.44 16.35 4.15
C ARG A 110 -12.16 17.17 4.28
N TRP A 111 -11.19 16.69 5.05
CA TRP A 111 -9.89 17.35 5.19
C TRP A 111 -9.14 17.40 3.85
N ARG A 112 -9.19 16.31 3.09
CA ARG A 112 -8.54 16.20 1.79
C ARG A 112 -9.25 17.02 0.72
N GLU A 113 -10.57 17.07 0.73
CA GLU A 113 -11.39 17.97 -0.09
C GLU A 113 -11.05 19.42 0.19
N TRP A 114 -10.92 19.81 1.46
CA TRP A 114 -10.50 21.15 1.84
C TRP A 114 -9.07 21.49 1.38
N ARG A 115 -8.15 20.52 1.48
CA ARG A 115 -6.78 20.71 0.96
C ARG A 115 -6.76 20.77 -0.57
N TRP A 116 -7.61 19.99 -1.22
CA TRP A 116 -7.78 19.98 -2.67
C TRP A 116 -8.37 21.30 -3.15
N SER A 117 -9.43 21.79 -2.51
CA SER A 117 -10.08 23.06 -2.88
C SER A 117 -9.12 24.24 -2.77
N ARG A 118 -8.26 24.27 -1.73
CA ARG A 118 -7.18 25.26 -1.61
C ARG A 118 -6.17 25.19 -2.76
N LYS A 119 -5.77 23.99 -3.17
CA LYS A 119 -4.84 23.81 -4.30
C LYS A 119 -5.51 24.13 -5.64
N GLU A 120 -6.75 23.70 -5.82
CA GLU A 120 -7.57 23.95 -7.00
C GLU A 120 -7.76 25.45 -7.23
N GLN A 121 -8.01 26.22 -6.16
CA GLN A 121 -8.06 27.69 -6.24
C GLN A 121 -6.75 28.28 -6.75
N ALA A 122 -5.61 27.85 -6.21
CA ALA A 122 -4.29 28.31 -6.66
C ALA A 122 -3.97 27.89 -8.10
N TYR A 123 -4.50 26.77 -8.59
CA TYR A 123 -4.32 26.36 -9.98
C TYR A 123 -5.25 27.11 -10.94
N ARG A 124 -6.50 27.41 -10.52
CA ARG A 124 -7.45 28.17 -11.34
C ARG A 124 -6.97 29.58 -11.63
N THR A 125 -6.29 30.23 -10.68
CA THR A 125 -5.71 31.56 -10.91
C THR A 125 -4.59 31.49 -11.95
N VAL A 126 -3.65 30.54 -11.80
CA VAL A 126 -2.55 30.33 -12.76
C VAL A 126 -3.06 29.94 -14.16
N GLU A 127 -4.12 29.13 -14.24
CA GLU A 127 -4.74 28.76 -15.52
C GLU A 127 -5.46 29.94 -16.17
N ALA A 128 -6.14 30.78 -15.39
CA ALA A 128 -6.79 31.99 -15.88
C ALA A 128 -5.76 32.98 -16.44
N GLU A 129 -4.65 33.20 -15.72
CA GLU A 129 -3.52 34.02 -16.16
C GLU A 129 -2.91 33.48 -17.47
N ALA A 130 -2.61 32.18 -17.52
CA ALA A 130 -2.06 31.55 -18.71
C ALA A 130 -3.01 31.65 -19.92
N ARG A 131 -4.33 31.48 -19.72
CA ARG A 131 -5.33 31.64 -20.79
C ARG A 131 -5.42 33.09 -21.28
N GLN A 132 -5.39 34.06 -20.37
CA GLN A 132 -5.42 35.48 -20.74
C GLN A 132 -4.18 35.88 -21.53
N GLU A 133 -2.99 35.39 -21.15
CA GLU A 133 -1.76 35.60 -21.91
C GLU A 133 -1.84 35.00 -23.31
N LEU A 134 -2.42 33.80 -23.47
CA LEU A 134 -2.60 33.17 -24.77
C LEU A 134 -3.51 34.00 -25.68
N VAL A 135 -4.63 34.51 -25.15
CA VAL A 135 -5.55 35.39 -25.90
C VAL A 135 -4.83 36.68 -26.31
N ARG A 136 -4.04 37.27 -25.41
CA ARG A 136 -3.26 38.49 -25.68
C ARG A 136 -2.18 38.25 -26.75
N ASN A 137 -1.47 37.12 -26.69
CA ASN A 137 -0.42 36.78 -27.64
C ASN A 137 -0.97 36.40 -29.01
N ARG A 138 -2.13 35.72 -29.07
CA ARG A 138 -2.87 35.48 -30.31
C ARG A 138 -3.24 36.80 -31.00
N ARG A 139 -3.71 37.80 -30.24
CA ARG A 139 -4.00 39.15 -30.77
C ARG A 139 -2.75 39.89 -31.27
N ARG A 140 -1.57 39.54 -30.77
CA ARG A 140 -0.28 40.13 -31.17
C ARG A 140 0.43 39.38 -32.32
N GLY A 141 -0.13 38.28 -32.82
CA GLY A 141 0.48 37.48 -33.89
C GLY A 141 1.75 36.72 -33.48
N ILE A 142 1.97 36.53 -32.17
CA ILE A 142 3.15 35.80 -31.66
C ILE A 142 2.89 34.29 -31.77
N ASP A 143 3.85 33.53 -32.31
CA ASP A 143 3.73 32.08 -32.44
C ASP A 143 3.47 31.40 -31.09
N THR A 144 2.26 30.86 -30.97
CA THR A 144 1.69 30.35 -29.71
C THR A 144 2.05 28.87 -29.49
N HIS A 145 2.68 28.21 -30.48
CA HIS A 145 2.86 26.76 -30.46
C HIS A 145 3.80 26.28 -29.33
N SER A 146 4.91 26.99 -29.07
CA SER A 146 5.86 26.62 -28.00
C SER A 146 5.26 26.70 -26.59
N ARG A 147 4.53 27.78 -26.26
CA ARG A 147 3.88 27.94 -24.94
C ARG A 147 2.64 27.07 -24.73
N SER A 148 1.97 26.64 -25.81
CA SER A 148 0.90 25.63 -25.71
C SER A 148 1.42 24.29 -25.17
N THR A 149 2.70 23.99 -25.39
CA THR A 149 3.35 22.76 -24.91
C THR A 149 3.67 22.84 -23.42
N GLU A 150 4.06 24.01 -22.92
CA GLU A 150 4.23 24.26 -21.48
C GLU A 150 2.89 24.19 -20.73
N LEU A 151 1.83 24.79 -21.30
CA LEU A 151 0.48 24.66 -20.76
C LEU A 151 0.01 23.20 -20.76
N ARG A 152 0.24 22.43 -21.83
CA ARG A 152 -0.04 20.98 -21.88
C ARG A 152 0.76 20.21 -20.81
N ARG A 153 2.01 20.59 -20.53
CA ARG A 153 2.82 20.01 -19.44
C ARG A 153 2.25 20.33 -18.06
N LEU A 154 1.75 21.54 -17.84
CA LEU A 154 1.09 21.91 -16.58
C LEU A 154 -0.25 21.18 -16.40
N LEU A 155 -1.06 21.09 -17.46
CA LEU A 155 -2.33 20.37 -17.46
C LEU A 155 -2.15 18.85 -17.31
N SER A 156 -1.11 18.26 -17.92
CA SER A 156 -0.79 16.84 -17.72
C SER A 156 -0.28 16.57 -16.30
N ARG A 157 0.53 17.45 -15.71
CA ARG A 157 0.89 17.39 -14.28
C ARG A 157 -0.36 17.49 -13.39
N ARG A 158 -1.33 18.34 -13.72
CA ARG A 158 -2.63 18.44 -13.01
C ARG A 158 -3.44 17.15 -13.14
N ASN A 159 -3.63 16.65 -14.35
CA ASN A 159 -4.39 15.42 -14.61
C ASN A 159 -3.73 14.19 -13.98
N ALA A 160 -2.40 14.20 -13.79
CA ALA A 160 -1.69 13.19 -13.02
C ALA A 160 -2.03 13.20 -11.52
N TYR A 161 -2.53 14.32 -10.97
CA TYR A 161 -2.91 14.42 -9.55
C TYR A 161 -4.36 14.01 -9.27
N SER A 162 -5.29 14.14 -10.22
CA SER A 162 -6.60 13.43 -10.36
C SER A 162 -7.59 14.30 -11.13
N GLU A 163 -8.32 13.71 -12.08
CA GLU A 163 -9.46 14.36 -12.78
C GLU A 163 -10.75 14.38 -11.95
N ARG A 164 -10.76 13.77 -10.75
CA ARG A 164 -11.94 13.57 -9.91
C ARG A 164 -11.75 14.23 -8.54
N LEU A 165 -12.83 14.79 -8.00
CA LEU A 165 -12.88 15.27 -6.62
C LEU A 165 -12.45 14.14 -5.66
N PRO A 166 -11.65 14.41 -4.62
CA PRO A 166 -11.26 13.36 -3.68
C PRO A 166 -12.50 12.84 -2.94
N ASP A 167 -13.02 11.68 -3.35
CA ASP A 167 -14.13 10.98 -2.70
C ASP A 167 -13.65 9.85 -1.78
N GLN A 168 -12.32 9.64 -1.70
CA GLN A 168 -11.68 8.61 -0.91
C GLN A 168 -10.62 9.19 0.06
N PRO A 169 -10.40 8.56 1.24
CA PRO A 169 -9.58 9.13 2.31
C PRO A 169 -8.09 9.11 1.97
N THR A 170 -7.64 8.14 1.17
CA THR A 170 -6.23 8.02 0.76
C THR A 170 -6.09 8.07 -0.76
N TRP A 171 -4.89 8.41 -1.23
CA TRP A 171 -4.59 8.37 -2.66
C TRP A 171 -4.69 6.94 -3.23
N MET A 172 -4.33 5.91 -2.44
CA MET A 172 -4.43 4.51 -2.85
C MET A 172 -5.89 4.08 -3.04
N ALA A 173 -6.75 4.40 -2.07
CA ALA A 173 -8.19 4.16 -2.16
C ALA A 173 -8.82 4.92 -3.33
N GLN A 174 -8.43 6.18 -3.55
CA GLN A 174 -8.89 6.96 -4.70
C GLN A 174 -8.52 6.30 -6.03
N ARG A 175 -7.29 5.78 -6.14
CA ARG A 175 -6.81 5.15 -7.37
C ARG A 175 -7.58 3.87 -7.67
N MET A 176 -7.84 3.06 -6.64
CA MET A 176 -8.63 1.84 -6.77
C MET A 176 -10.11 2.15 -7.07
N ALA A 177 -10.75 3.04 -6.32
CA ALA A 177 -12.13 3.46 -6.60
C ALA A 177 -12.29 4.03 -8.02
N GLY A 178 -11.29 4.77 -8.50
CA GLY A 178 -11.24 5.25 -9.88
C GLY A 178 -11.18 4.11 -10.91
N ALA A 179 -10.52 2.99 -10.61
CA ALA A 179 -10.49 1.81 -11.46
C ALA A 179 -11.85 1.11 -11.51
N THR A 180 -12.46 0.89 -10.33
CA THR A 180 -13.83 0.37 -10.22
C THR A 180 -14.81 1.22 -11.03
N ALA A 181 -14.77 2.55 -10.89
CA ALA A 181 -15.65 3.45 -11.63
C ALA A 181 -15.38 3.44 -13.16
N ARG A 182 -14.14 3.22 -13.61
CA ARG A 182 -13.82 3.09 -15.04
C ARG A 182 -14.38 1.78 -15.61
N VAL A 183 -14.22 0.67 -14.87
CA VAL A 183 -14.80 -0.64 -15.23
C VAL A 183 -16.31 -0.54 -15.28
N GLU A 184 -16.95 0.03 -14.26
CA GLU A 184 -18.40 0.23 -14.20
C GLU A 184 -18.90 1.11 -15.36
N LYS A 185 -18.21 2.22 -15.64
CA LYS A 185 -18.58 3.09 -16.76
C LYS A 185 -18.44 2.38 -18.12
N ARG A 186 -17.41 1.57 -18.30
CA ARG A 186 -17.11 0.88 -19.58
C ARG A 186 -17.99 -0.34 -19.81
N TYR A 187 -18.23 -1.13 -18.77
CA TYR A 187 -18.88 -2.44 -18.86
C TYR A 187 -20.26 -2.49 -18.19
N ARG A 188 -20.71 -1.40 -17.55
CA ARG A 188 -21.99 -1.31 -16.81
C ARG A 188 -22.14 -2.39 -15.73
N MET A 189 -21.02 -2.80 -15.13
CA MET A 189 -20.97 -3.80 -14.08
C MET A 189 -20.13 -3.35 -12.92
N ASP A 190 -20.57 -3.72 -11.73
CA ASP A 190 -19.73 -3.59 -10.54
C ASP A 190 -18.58 -4.60 -10.63
N LEU A 191 -17.36 -4.07 -10.50
CA LEU A 191 -16.14 -4.88 -10.44
C LEU A 191 -16.23 -5.90 -9.30
N ALA A 192 -16.80 -5.54 -8.15
CA ALA A 192 -16.89 -6.43 -7.00
C ALA A 192 -17.76 -7.67 -7.28
N GLU A 193 -18.86 -7.51 -8.03
CA GLU A 193 -19.76 -8.61 -8.39
C GLU A 193 -19.11 -9.58 -9.40
N ILE A 194 -18.38 -9.04 -10.40
CA ILE A 194 -17.83 -9.86 -11.49
C ILE A 194 -16.43 -10.42 -11.21
N TRP A 195 -15.68 -9.83 -10.28
CA TRP A 195 -14.30 -10.21 -9.99
C TRP A 195 -14.10 -11.70 -9.68
N PRO A 196 -14.93 -12.38 -8.85
CA PRO A 196 -14.76 -13.81 -8.56
C PRO A 196 -14.86 -14.69 -9.81
N HIS A 197 -15.71 -14.29 -10.76
CA HIS A 197 -15.95 -15.00 -12.02
C HIS A 197 -14.81 -14.77 -13.01
N ILE A 198 -14.26 -13.55 -13.05
CA ILE A 198 -13.05 -13.26 -13.82
C ILE A 198 -11.87 -14.05 -13.24
N TRP A 199 -11.75 -14.10 -11.91
CA TRP A 199 -10.67 -14.80 -11.22
C TRP A 199 -10.68 -16.32 -11.47
N SER A 200 -11.85 -16.94 -11.58
CA SER A 200 -11.97 -18.39 -11.86
C SER A 200 -11.59 -18.76 -13.29
N VAL A 201 -11.66 -17.80 -14.22
CA VAL A 201 -11.37 -17.99 -15.64
C VAL A 201 -9.98 -17.48 -16.03
N ALA A 202 -9.42 -16.57 -15.24
CA ALA A 202 -8.09 -16.00 -15.46
C ALA A 202 -7.01 -17.08 -15.52
N ASP A 203 -6.03 -16.84 -16.40
CA ASP A 203 -4.87 -17.72 -16.53
C ASP A 203 -4.03 -17.77 -15.25
N GLY A 204 -3.25 -18.84 -15.08
CA GLY A 204 -2.32 -18.99 -13.96
C GLY A 204 -1.36 -17.81 -13.84
N GLN A 205 -0.75 -17.40 -14.97
CA GLN A 205 0.22 -16.31 -14.98
C GLN A 205 -0.37 -14.99 -14.50
N VAL A 206 -1.57 -14.63 -14.96
CA VAL A 206 -2.24 -13.37 -14.57
C VAL A 206 -2.62 -13.39 -13.09
N ARG A 207 -3.05 -14.54 -12.56
CA ARG A 207 -3.33 -14.70 -11.13
C ARG A 207 -2.05 -14.56 -10.30
N ASP A 208 -0.96 -15.15 -10.74
CA ASP A 208 0.34 -15.07 -10.07
C ASP A 208 0.90 -13.64 -10.08
N ASP A 209 0.79 -12.92 -11.21
CA ASP A 209 1.20 -11.52 -11.33
C ASP A 209 0.40 -10.62 -10.38
N ILE A 210 -0.92 -10.78 -10.33
CA ILE A 210 -1.79 -10.03 -9.42
C ILE A 210 -1.47 -10.36 -7.95
N GLN A 211 -1.29 -11.64 -7.62
CA GLN A 211 -0.91 -12.06 -6.26
C GLN A 211 0.46 -11.50 -5.87
N GLY A 212 1.44 -11.52 -6.76
CA GLY A 212 2.77 -10.95 -6.51
C GLY A 212 2.74 -9.45 -6.20
N VAL A 213 1.90 -8.68 -6.90
CA VAL A 213 1.71 -7.26 -6.61
C VAL A 213 0.95 -7.05 -5.29
N ARG A 214 -0.07 -7.88 -5.00
CA ARG A 214 -0.79 -7.86 -3.71
C ARG A 214 0.14 -8.17 -2.53
N ASP A 215 1.01 -9.16 -2.66
CA ASP A 215 2.03 -9.49 -1.65
C ASP A 215 3.00 -8.33 -1.42
N THR A 216 3.37 -7.61 -2.49
CA THR A 216 4.19 -6.41 -2.40
C THR A 216 3.48 -5.30 -1.62
N LEU A 217 2.18 -5.11 -1.83
CA LEU A 217 1.36 -4.16 -1.09
C LEU A 217 1.25 -4.54 0.39
N THR A 218 0.96 -5.80 0.70
CA THR A 218 0.90 -6.30 2.09
C THR A 218 2.25 -6.18 2.79
N GLY A 219 3.36 -6.50 2.09
CA GLY A 219 4.71 -6.28 2.60
C GLY A 219 5.04 -4.80 2.87
N ALA A 220 4.53 -3.89 2.03
CA ALA A 220 4.64 -2.45 2.23
C ALA A 220 3.84 -1.99 3.46
N GLY A 221 2.63 -2.52 3.65
CA GLY A 221 1.80 -2.30 4.83
C GLY A 221 2.49 -2.69 6.13
N ARG A 222 3.11 -3.88 6.16
CA ARG A 222 3.92 -4.33 7.31
C ARG A 222 5.11 -3.42 7.58
N THR A 223 5.79 -2.93 6.54
CA THR A 223 6.93 -2.00 6.70
C THR A 223 6.46 -0.68 7.34
N ALA A 224 5.31 -0.16 6.90
CA ALA A 224 4.71 1.02 7.49
C ALA A 224 4.23 0.79 8.94
N ALA A 225 3.74 -0.42 9.26
CA ALA A 225 3.38 -0.80 10.62
C ALA A 225 4.58 -0.79 11.57
N TRP A 226 5.74 -1.31 11.14
CA TRP A 226 7.00 -1.18 11.90
C TRP A 226 7.39 0.28 12.12
N GLY A 227 7.26 1.12 11.09
CA GLY A 227 7.49 2.56 11.20
C GLY A 227 6.61 3.22 12.24
N GLY A 228 5.31 2.91 12.23
CA GLY A 228 4.34 3.39 13.24
C GLY A 228 4.66 2.90 14.65
N GLY A 229 5.05 1.62 14.80
CA GLY A 229 5.45 1.06 16.09
C GLY A 229 6.68 1.75 16.68
N LEU A 230 7.72 2.00 15.88
CA LEU A 230 8.91 2.75 16.30
C LEU A 230 8.59 4.20 16.67
N LEU A 231 7.68 4.84 15.93
CA LEU A 231 7.19 6.18 16.28
C LEU A 231 6.43 6.17 17.62
N GLY A 232 5.64 5.13 17.88
CA GLY A 232 4.98 4.94 19.18
C GLY A 232 5.99 4.80 20.32
N VAL A 233 7.03 3.98 20.14
CA VAL A 233 8.14 3.87 21.10
C VAL A 233 8.81 5.23 21.31
N ALA A 234 9.13 5.94 20.23
CA ALA A 234 9.78 7.23 20.30
C ALA A 234 8.91 8.30 20.99
N ALA A 235 7.58 8.25 20.82
CA ALA A 235 6.65 9.16 21.47
C ALA A 235 6.58 8.92 22.99
N VAL A 236 6.60 7.65 23.43
CA VAL A 236 6.57 7.29 24.85
C VAL A 236 7.91 7.58 25.53
N THR A 237 9.02 7.41 24.80
CA THR A 237 10.38 7.45 25.37
C THR A 237 11.16 8.72 25.02
N PHE A 238 10.61 9.60 24.18
CA PHE A 238 11.29 10.78 23.60
C PHE A 238 12.61 10.46 22.88
N TRP A 239 12.83 9.21 22.48
CA TRP A 239 14.08 8.78 21.86
C TRP A 239 14.07 9.03 20.34
N TRP A 240 14.73 10.12 19.92
CA TRP A 240 14.72 10.58 18.53
C TRP A 240 15.24 9.57 17.48
N PRO A 241 16.22 8.67 17.74
CA PRO A 241 16.65 7.70 16.73
C PRO A 241 15.55 6.73 16.33
N ALA A 242 14.73 6.28 17.29
CA ALA A 242 13.54 5.50 16.98
C ALA A 242 12.53 6.31 16.15
N ALA A 243 12.39 7.60 16.42
CA ALA A 243 11.55 8.46 15.59
C ALA A 243 12.08 8.56 14.15
N ALA A 244 13.38 8.80 13.97
CA ALA A 244 14.01 8.90 12.66
C ALA A 244 13.86 7.60 11.85
N LEU A 245 14.18 6.44 12.47
CA LEU A 245 13.98 5.13 11.84
C LEU A 245 12.51 4.86 11.54
N GLY A 246 11.62 5.21 12.47
CA GLY A 246 10.17 5.07 12.30
C GLY A 246 9.64 5.85 11.11
N VAL A 247 10.03 7.13 10.97
CA VAL A 247 9.69 7.97 9.80
C VAL A 247 10.20 7.35 8.51
N VAL A 248 11.46 6.90 8.46
CA VAL A 248 12.05 6.30 7.26
C VAL A 248 11.29 5.06 6.82
N LEU A 249 10.96 4.15 7.74
CA LEU A 249 10.20 2.95 7.43
C LEU A 249 8.77 3.29 6.98
N LEU A 250 8.12 4.25 7.64
CA LEU A 250 6.76 4.68 7.29
C LEU A 250 6.72 5.31 5.89
N VAL A 251 7.66 6.21 5.57
CA VAL A 251 7.78 6.81 4.23
C VAL A 251 8.09 5.75 3.18
N THR A 252 8.98 4.81 3.49
CA THR A 252 9.36 3.72 2.57
C THR A 252 8.18 2.79 2.30
N GLY A 253 7.47 2.34 3.34
CA GLY A 253 6.27 1.54 3.22
C GLY A 253 5.18 2.25 2.44
N HIS A 254 4.94 3.54 2.73
CA HIS A 254 3.96 4.33 1.99
C HIS A 254 4.32 4.47 0.50
N ARG A 255 5.58 4.76 0.17
CA ARG A 255 6.05 4.86 -1.24
C ARG A 255 5.91 3.53 -1.97
N ARG A 256 6.34 2.42 -1.35
CA ARG A 256 6.21 1.09 -1.94
C ARG A 256 4.75 0.70 -2.16
N GLY A 257 3.87 1.00 -1.21
CA GLY A 257 2.43 0.78 -1.37
C GLY A 257 1.84 1.58 -2.53
N ARG A 258 2.30 2.83 -2.75
CA ARG A 258 1.82 3.65 -3.87
C ARG A 258 2.23 3.06 -5.21
N VAL A 259 3.49 2.65 -5.35
CA VAL A 259 4.00 2.00 -6.56
C VAL A 259 3.23 0.70 -6.83
N ALA A 260 3.00 -0.13 -5.80
CA ALA A 260 2.25 -1.37 -5.94
C ALA A 260 0.82 -1.12 -6.45
N ILE A 261 0.12 -0.09 -5.93
CA ILE A 261 -1.22 0.28 -6.40
C ILE A 261 -1.20 0.81 -7.85
N ASP A 262 -0.20 1.59 -8.22
CA ASP A 262 -0.05 2.08 -9.60
C ASP A 262 0.16 0.93 -10.60
N THR A 263 0.75 -0.18 -10.18
CA THR A 263 0.89 -1.40 -11.00
C THR A 263 -0.37 -2.28 -10.92
N LEU A 264 -0.96 -2.42 -9.74
CA LEU A 264 -2.12 -3.30 -9.51
C LEU A 264 -3.36 -2.83 -10.30
N VAL A 265 -3.62 -1.52 -10.33
CA VAL A 265 -4.82 -0.98 -10.97
C VAL A 265 -4.87 -1.27 -12.47
N PRO A 266 -3.83 -0.96 -13.28
CA PRO A 266 -3.81 -1.33 -14.69
C PRO A 266 -3.86 -2.85 -14.93
N LEU A 267 -3.26 -3.66 -14.05
CA LEU A 267 -3.32 -5.13 -14.16
C LEU A 267 -4.76 -5.64 -13.98
N ILE A 268 -5.47 -5.14 -12.97
CA ILE A 268 -6.88 -5.47 -12.73
C ILE A 268 -7.73 -5.04 -13.93
N GLU A 269 -7.55 -3.81 -14.44
CA GLU A 269 -8.29 -3.33 -15.61
C GLU A 269 -8.01 -4.18 -16.85
N SER A 270 -6.76 -4.54 -17.09
CA SER A 270 -6.36 -5.38 -18.22
C SER A 270 -6.91 -6.81 -18.09
N ALA A 271 -6.92 -7.36 -16.86
CA ALA A 271 -7.51 -8.67 -16.59
C ALA A 271 -9.02 -8.66 -16.86
N VAL A 272 -9.72 -7.60 -16.47
CA VAL A 272 -11.14 -7.42 -16.81
C VAL A 272 -11.30 -7.33 -18.32
N ASP A 273 -10.56 -6.46 -19.00
CA ASP A 273 -10.65 -6.28 -20.46
C ASP A 273 -10.46 -7.61 -21.24
N LEU A 274 -9.55 -8.47 -20.78
CA LEU A 274 -9.21 -9.75 -21.41
C LEU A 274 -10.21 -10.87 -21.07
N TYR A 275 -10.54 -11.06 -19.80
CA TYR A 275 -11.26 -12.25 -19.33
C TYR A 275 -12.77 -12.04 -19.11
N LEU A 276 -13.27 -10.79 -19.14
CA LEU A 276 -14.68 -10.49 -18.96
C LEU A 276 -15.59 -11.25 -19.95
N ARG A 277 -15.17 -11.31 -21.22
CA ARG A 277 -15.94 -12.00 -22.27
C ARG A 277 -15.97 -13.50 -22.02
N GLU A 278 -14.85 -14.09 -21.63
CA GLU A 278 -14.76 -15.51 -21.37
C GLU A 278 -15.57 -15.89 -20.13
N ALA A 279 -15.51 -15.07 -19.07
CA ALA A 279 -16.39 -15.23 -17.91
C ALA A 279 -17.88 -15.19 -18.32
N ALA A 280 -18.29 -14.23 -19.15
CA ALA A 280 -19.67 -14.14 -19.63
C ALA A 280 -20.11 -15.37 -20.45
N ARG A 281 -19.23 -15.92 -21.29
CA ARG A 281 -19.51 -17.16 -22.04
C ARG A 281 -19.70 -18.34 -21.10
N ARG A 282 -18.85 -18.51 -20.09
CA ARG A 282 -18.97 -19.60 -19.11
C ARG A 282 -20.22 -19.48 -18.24
N MET A 283 -20.73 -18.27 -18.04
CA MET A 283 -22.03 -18.02 -17.43
C MET A 283 -23.24 -18.26 -18.37
N GLY A 284 -23.00 -18.76 -19.59
CA GLY A 284 -24.06 -19.09 -20.54
C GLY A 284 -24.60 -17.89 -21.34
N VAL A 285 -23.96 -16.72 -21.28
CA VAL A 285 -24.40 -15.53 -22.03
C VAL A 285 -23.64 -15.41 -23.36
N PRO A 286 -24.30 -15.59 -24.52
CA PRO A 286 -23.62 -15.52 -25.81
C PRO A 286 -23.13 -14.09 -26.09
N CYS A 287 -21.83 -13.97 -26.37
CA CYS A 287 -21.14 -12.70 -26.65
C CYS A 287 -20.47 -12.74 -28.04
N PRO A 288 -21.17 -12.30 -29.11
CA PRO A 288 -20.72 -12.50 -30.48
C PRO A 288 -19.46 -11.69 -30.85
N TYR A 289 -19.41 -10.38 -30.54
CA TYR A 289 -18.31 -9.53 -31.02
C TYR A 289 -17.87 -8.42 -30.05
N THR A 290 -18.81 -7.71 -29.42
CA THR A 290 -18.53 -6.64 -28.44
C THR A 290 -19.35 -6.83 -27.18
N PHE A 291 -18.77 -6.50 -26.04
CA PHE A 291 -19.49 -6.49 -24.77
C PHE A 291 -20.43 -5.29 -24.76
N SER A 292 -21.72 -5.52 -24.96
CA SER A 292 -22.73 -4.47 -25.05
C SER A 292 -23.47 -4.30 -23.73
N PRO A 293 -24.11 -3.13 -23.49
CA PRO A 293 -24.94 -2.93 -22.29
C PRO A 293 -26.02 -4.02 -22.12
N ALA A 294 -26.62 -4.51 -23.21
CA ALA A 294 -27.62 -5.58 -23.17
C ALA A 294 -27.04 -6.96 -22.78
N VAL A 295 -25.74 -7.20 -23.02
CA VAL A 295 -25.04 -8.38 -22.46
C VAL A 295 -24.81 -8.16 -20.97
N ALA A 296 -24.48 -6.94 -20.57
CA ALA A 296 -24.21 -6.63 -19.18
C ALA A 296 -25.44 -6.86 -18.29
N ASP A 297 -26.59 -6.33 -18.70
CA ASP A 297 -27.86 -6.51 -17.99
C ASP A 297 -28.30 -7.98 -17.88
N ARG A 298 -27.86 -8.84 -18.81
CA ARG A 298 -28.13 -10.28 -18.77
C ARG A 298 -27.25 -10.99 -17.76
N VAL A 299 -25.95 -10.72 -17.77
CA VAL A 299 -25.00 -11.27 -16.79
C VAL A 299 -25.34 -10.81 -15.38
N THR A 300 -25.62 -9.52 -15.16
CA THR A 300 -26.01 -9.00 -13.83
C THR A 300 -27.29 -9.66 -13.34
N ARG A 301 -28.25 -9.95 -14.21
CA ARG A 301 -29.45 -10.72 -13.86
C ARG A 301 -29.09 -12.13 -13.39
N VAL A 302 -28.24 -12.85 -14.12
CA VAL A 302 -27.80 -14.21 -13.72
C VAL A 302 -27.12 -14.18 -12.35
N LEU A 303 -26.22 -13.22 -12.11
CA LEU A 303 -25.49 -13.07 -10.85
C LEU A 303 -26.44 -12.76 -9.67
N ARG A 304 -27.42 -11.87 -9.87
CA ARG A 304 -28.34 -11.47 -8.79
C ARG A 304 -29.44 -12.49 -8.51
N VAL A 305 -29.88 -13.25 -9.51
CA VAL A 305 -30.84 -14.34 -9.32
C VAL A 305 -30.22 -15.48 -8.52
N GLN A 306 -28.94 -15.79 -8.75
CA GLN A 306 -28.24 -16.80 -7.93
C GLN A 306 -28.06 -16.37 -6.46
N ALA A 307 -28.02 -15.07 -6.17
CA ALA A 307 -27.88 -14.55 -4.81
C ALA A 307 -29.21 -14.54 -4.01
N SER A 308 -30.37 -14.64 -4.68
CA SER A 308 -31.69 -14.66 -4.01
C SER A 308 -32.21 -16.06 -3.66
N ASP A 309 -31.61 -17.10 -4.24
CA ASP A 309 -31.99 -18.51 -4.03
C ASP A 309 -31.11 -19.24 -3.00
N THR A 310 -30.20 -18.52 -2.32
CA THR A 310 -29.35 -19.00 -1.20
C THR A 310 -29.66 -18.27 0.08
#